data_AF-Q2W7N3-F1
#
_entry.id   AF-Q2W7N3-F1
#
_cell.length_a   1.000
_cell.length_b   1.000
_cell.length_c   1.000
_cell.angle_alpha   90.00
_cell.angle_beta   90.00
_cell.angle_gamma   90.00
#
_symmetry.space_group_name_H-M   'P 1'
#
loop_
_entity.id
_entity.type
_entity.pdbx_description
1 polymer ?
#
loop_
_entity_poly.entity_id
_entity_poly.type
_entity_poly.pdbx_seq_one_letter_code
_entity_poly.pdbx_strand_id
1 'polypeptide(L)'
;MRRVVALLMVAVLLGCAAPPPPPPEFSPEEREEFRQDMLSDVEKVETFLQKTRRGINLTEITLGWFVMILLNELSAHDAGLHAYIHHDDNNSELFLRNDFQTDPKGQIAAIDELARRGETDIRLAAREALACLTTIPSPKTSDAQQKEARMELVATLLRLKSHLNRIAGAHLPPAAELPGRTD
;
A
#
# COMPACT_ATOMS: atom_id res chain seq x y z
N MET A 1 53.23 20.25 48.69
CA MET A 1 53.42 19.68 47.33
C MET A 1 52.30 18.71 47.05
N ARG A 2 51.97 18.54 45.75
CA ARG A 2 50.97 17.64 45.12
C ARG A 2 49.54 18.15 45.02
N ARG A 3 49.29 18.76 43.86
CA ARG A 3 48.00 18.88 43.17
C ARG A 3 47.49 17.47 42.88
N VAL A 4 46.22 17.18 43.19
CA VAL A 4 45.51 16.01 42.66
C VAL A 4 44.58 16.51 41.56
N VAL A 5 44.94 16.20 40.33
CA VAL A 5 44.16 16.48 39.12
C VAL A 5 43.25 15.28 38.86
N ALA A 6 41.97 15.60 38.65
CA ALA A 6 40.93 14.96 37.84
C ALA A 6 40.89 13.44 37.66
N LEU A 7 39.67 12.89 37.77
CA LEU A 7 39.02 12.16 36.66
C LEU A 7 37.53 11.99 36.96
N LEU A 8 36.70 12.77 36.26
CA LEU A 8 35.28 12.51 36.08
C LEU A 8 35.14 11.25 35.20
N MET A 9 34.66 10.16 35.81
CA MET A 9 34.19 8.99 35.08
C MET A 9 32.77 9.27 34.58
N VAL A 10 32.65 9.73 33.33
CA VAL A 10 31.38 9.67 32.60
C VAL A 10 31.27 8.24 32.06
N ALA A 11 30.54 7.39 32.77
CA ALA A 11 30.11 6.11 32.26
C ALA A 11 29.05 6.35 31.18
N VAL A 12 29.48 6.45 29.92
CA VAL A 12 28.58 6.34 28.77
C VAL A 12 28.12 4.88 28.74
N LEU A 13 26.89 4.65 29.22
CA LEU A 13 26.17 3.41 28.99
C LEU A 13 25.91 3.32 27.47
N LEU A 14 26.85 2.71 26.75
CA LEU A 14 26.62 2.10 25.45
C LEU A 14 25.65 0.94 25.68
N GLY A 15 24.36 1.27 25.82
CA GLY A 15 23.30 0.30 25.63
C GLY A 15 23.39 -0.16 24.18
N CYS A 16 23.92 -1.36 23.96
CA CYS A 16 23.74 -2.09 22.73
C CYS A 16 22.24 -2.27 22.54
N ALA A 17 21.59 -1.32 21.85
CA ALA A 17 20.29 -1.57 21.27
C ALA A 17 20.51 -2.77 20.33
N ALA A 18 19.98 -3.93 20.72
CA ALA A 18 19.93 -5.06 19.82
C ALA A 18 19.31 -4.54 18.51
N PRO A 19 19.94 -4.80 17.34
CA PRO A 19 19.34 -4.42 16.08
C PRO A 19 17.91 -4.97 16.07
N PRO A 20 16.92 -4.19 15.58
CA PRO A 20 15.55 -4.65 15.53
C PRO A 20 15.53 -6.03 14.88
N PRO A 21 14.75 -6.99 15.42
CA PRO A 21 14.68 -8.32 14.84
C PRO A 21 14.36 -8.17 13.35
N PRO A 22 15.00 -8.98 12.47
CA PRO A 22 14.68 -8.95 11.06
C PRO A 22 13.16 -9.12 10.91
N PRO A 23 12.51 -8.37 10.00
CA PRO A 23 11.09 -8.56 9.75
C PRO A 23 10.83 -10.04 9.48
N PRO A 24 9.73 -10.61 10.02
CA PRO A 24 9.43 -12.01 9.85
C PRO A 24 9.43 -12.32 8.35
N GLU A 25 10.32 -13.23 7.93
CA GLU A 25 10.34 -13.68 6.54
C GLU A 25 9.07 -14.51 6.32
N PHE A 26 8.20 -14.04 5.43
CA PHE A 26 7.00 -14.77 5.03
C PHE A 26 7.37 -16.17 4.54
N SER A 27 6.56 -17.16 4.93
CA SER A 27 6.63 -18.50 4.37
C SER A 27 6.36 -18.48 2.86
N PRO A 28 6.88 -19.45 2.08
CA PRO A 28 6.56 -19.57 0.66
C PRO A 28 5.05 -19.61 0.39
N GLU A 29 4.27 -20.22 1.29
CA GLU A 29 2.82 -20.31 1.21
C GLU A 29 2.16 -18.93 1.37
N GLU A 30 2.54 -18.15 2.39
CA GLU A 30 2.03 -16.79 2.59
C GLU A 30 2.37 -15.87 1.40
N ARG A 31 3.58 -16.00 0.82
CA ARG A 31 3.96 -15.21 -0.36
C ARG A 31 3.11 -15.56 -1.57
N GLU A 32 2.82 -16.84 -1.78
CA GLU A 32 1.96 -17.27 -2.89
C GLU A 32 0.51 -16.85 -2.68
N GLU A 33 -0.03 -16.93 -1.47
CA GLU A 33 -1.36 -16.42 -1.12
C GLU A 33 -1.46 -14.92 -1.45
N PHE A 34 -0.53 -14.12 -0.92
CA PHE A 34 -0.50 -12.68 -1.20
C PHE A 34 -0.38 -12.37 -2.70
N ARG A 35 0.43 -13.15 -3.42
CA ARG A 35 0.55 -13.01 -4.88
C ARG A 35 -0.78 -13.26 -5.59
N GLN A 36 -1.53 -14.28 -5.17
CA GLN A 36 -2.83 -14.61 -5.75
C GLN A 36 -3.87 -13.52 -5.45
N ASP A 37 -3.85 -12.95 -4.25
CA ASP A 37 -4.71 -11.82 -3.90
C ASP A 37 -4.44 -10.62 -4.80
N MET A 38 -3.16 -10.25 -5.01
CA MET A 38 -2.80 -9.16 -5.92
C MET A 38 -3.24 -9.42 -7.36
N LEU A 39 -3.18 -10.67 -7.84
CA LEU A 39 -3.66 -11.03 -9.17
C LEU A 39 -5.20 -10.96 -9.26
N SER A 40 -5.91 -11.42 -8.24
CA SER A 40 -7.36 -11.29 -8.15
C SER A 40 -7.79 -9.82 -8.18
N ASP A 41 -7.06 -8.96 -7.48
CA ASP A 41 -7.31 -7.52 -7.47
C ASP A 41 -6.97 -6.85 -8.80
N VAL A 42 -5.96 -7.34 -9.53
CA VAL A 42 -5.72 -6.92 -10.92
C VAL A 42 -6.93 -7.22 -11.82
N GLU A 43 -7.57 -8.39 -11.67
CA GLU A 43 -8.78 -8.74 -12.42
C GLU A 43 -9.98 -7.85 -12.07
N LYS A 44 -10.15 -7.52 -10.79
CA LYS A 44 -11.17 -6.56 -10.33
C LYS A 44 -10.92 -5.17 -10.92
N VAL A 45 -9.68 -4.69 -10.90
CA VAL A 45 -9.29 -3.41 -11.50
C VAL A 45 -9.53 -3.41 -13.01
N GLU A 46 -9.26 -4.50 -13.72
CA GLU A 46 -9.58 -4.62 -15.15
C GLU A 46 -11.09 -4.51 -15.40
N THR A 47 -11.90 -5.15 -14.56
CA THR A 47 -13.37 -5.02 -14.62
C THR A 47 -13.82 -3.55 -14.43
N PHE A 48 -13.20 -2.83 -13.48
CA PHE A 48 -13.47 -1.41 -13.25
C PHE A 48 -13.05 -0.53 -14.43
N LEU A 49 -11.90 -0.80 -15.04
CA LEU A 49 -11.43 -0.12 -16.24
C LEU A 49 -12.41 -0.31 -17.40
N GLN A 50 -12.86 -1.54 -17.64
CA GLN A 50 -13.83 -1.84 -18.69
C GLN A 50 -15.16 -1.11 -18.47
N LYS A 51 -15.70 -1.12 -17.24
CA LYS A 51 -16.92 -0.39 -16.88
C LYS A 51 -16.76 1.12 -17.11
N THR A 52 -15.70 1.71 -16.59
CA THR A 52 -15.45 3.15 -16.68
C THR A 52 -15.28 3.61 -18.13
N ARG A 53 -14.54 2.85 -18.95
CA ARG A 53 -14.36 3.13 -20.40
C ARG A 53 -15.66 3.04 -21.19
N ARG A 54 -16.60 2.20 -20.77
CA ARG A 54 -17.95 2.11 -21.34
C ARG A 54 -18.89 3.23 -20.86
N GLY A 55 -18.41 4.16 -20.05
CA GLY A 55 -19.21 5.24 -19.48
C GLY A 55 -20.08 4.82 -18.29
N ILE A 56 -19.87 3.62 -17.75
CA ILE A 56 -20.55 3.16 -16.54
C ILE A 56 -19.80 3.72 -15.34
N ASN A 57 -20.46 4.59 -14.57
CA ASN A 57 -19.88 5.14 -13.35
C ASN A 57 -19.81 4.04 -12.27
N LEU A 58 -18.65 3.88 -11.66
CA LEU A 58 -18.49 3.07 -10.45
C LEU A 58 -19.12 3.82 -9.27
N THR A 59 -19.74 3.10 -8.35
CA THR A 59 -20.32 3.70 -7.14
C THR A 59 -19.25 3.85 -6.07
N GLU A 60 -19.43 4.83 -5.18
CA GLU A 60 -18.63 4.99 -3.95
C GLU A 60 -18.62 3.71 -3.12
N ILE A 61 -19.74 2.99 -3.05
CA ILE A 61 -19.84 1.73 -2.31
C ILE A 61 -18.95 0.65 -2.94
N THR A 62 -19.04 0.45 -4.26
CA THR A 62 -18.26 -0.58 -4.95
C THR A 62 -16.76 -0.31 -4.86
N LEU A 63 -16.35 0.93 -5.12
CA LEU A 63 -14.94 1.29 -5.10
C LEU A 63 -14.40 1.39 -3.66
N GLY A 64 -15.20 1.91 -2.73
CA GLY A 64 -14.87 2.00 -1.32
C GLY A 64 -14.62 0.64 -0.68
N TRP A 65 -15.49 -0.35 -0.93
CA TRP A 65 -15.27 -1.71 -0.42
C TRP A 65 -13.99 -2.31 -1.03
N PHE A 66 -13.81 -2.23 -2.35
CA PHE A 66 -12.60 -2.73 -2.98
C PHE A 66 -11.33 -2.12 -2.36
N VAL A 67 -11.30 -0.80 -2.19
CA VAL A 67 -10.15 -0.11 -1.58
C VAL A 67 -9.94 -0.55 -0.13
N MET A 68 -11.00 -0.72 0.67
CA MET A 68 -10.89 -1.20 2.04
C MET A 68 -10.26 -2.61 2.13
N ILE A 69 -10.70 -3.55 1.27
CA ILE A 69 -10.12 -4.89 1.22
C ILE A 69 -8.64 -4.79 0.83
N LEU A 70 -8.34 -4.09 -0.26
CA LEU A 70 -6.97 -3.96 -0.75
C LEU A 70 -6.05 -3.31 0.29
N LEU A 71 -6.51 -2.30 1.02
CA LEU A 71 -5.73 -1.69 2.10
C LEU A 71 -5.43 -2.69 3.24
N ASN A 72 -6.37 -3.57 3.59
CA ASN A 72 -6.10 -4.63 4.56
C ASN A 72 -5.05 -5.61 4.06
N GLU A 73 -5.17 -6.08 2.82
CA GLU A 73 -4.22 -7.02 2.20
C GLU A 73 -2.81 -6.42 2.11
N LEU A 74 -2.70 -5.18 1.61
CA LEU A 74 -1.42 -4.47 1.49
C LEU A 74 -0.80 -4.16 2.87
N SER A 75 -1.61 -3.72 3.84
CA SER A 75 -1.11 -3.38 5.18
C SER A 75 -0.74 -4.60 6.01
N ALA A 76 -1.28 -5.78 5.73
CA ALA A 76 -0.79 -7.03 6.33
C ALA A 76 0.67 -7.34 5.91
N HIS A 77 1.12 -6.81 4.76
CA HIS A 77 2.42 -7.12 4.16
C HIS A 77 3.45 -5.97 4.20
N ASP A 78 3.09 -4.80 4.72
CA ASP A 78 4.02 -3.69 4.94
C ASP A 78 3.81 -3.04 6.31
N ALA A 79 4.76 -3.23 7.22
CA ALA A 79 4.67 -2.75 8.60
C ALA A 79 4.53 -1.22 8.72
N GLY A 80 5.13 -0.47 7.76
CA GLY A 80 5.02 1.00 7.75
C GLY A 80 3.61 1.46 7.39
N LEU A 81 3.01 0.85 6.36
CA LEU A 81 1.63 1.08 5.95
C LEU A 81 0.66 0.58 7.01
N HIS A 82 0.96 -0.56 7.65
CA HIS A 82 0.20 -1.07 8.78
C HIS A 82 0.13 -0.05 9.91
N ALA A 83 1.29 0.41 10.40
CA ALA A 83 1.37 1.38 11.48
C ALA A 83 0.69 2.71 11.13
N TYR A 84 0.67 3.08 9.84
CA TYR A 84 -0.02 4.27 9.38
C TYR A 84 -1.54 4.12 9.37
N ILE A 85 -2.06 3.03 8.80
CA ILE A 85 -3.52 2.83 8.63
C ILE A 85 -4.17 2.42 9.96
N HIS A 86 -3.51 1.57 10.75
CA HIS A 86 -4.02 1.01 12.00
C HIS A 86 -3.50 1.77 13.23
N HIS A 87 -3.14 3.04 13.07
CA HIS A 87 -2.78 3.88 14.20
C HIS A 87 -3.98 4.07 15.14
N ASP A 88 -3.73 4.26 16.43
CA ASP A 88 -4.77 4.46 17.45
C ASP A 88 -5.86 3.35 17.46
N ASP A 89 -5.44 2.10 17.23
CA ASP A 89 -6.31 0.91 17.12
C ASP A 89 -7.37 1.00 15.99
N ASN A 90 -7.16 1.87 15.00
CA ASN A 90 -8.00 1.93 13.81
C ASN A 90 -7.88 0.66 12.98
N ASN A 91 -8.89 0.42 12.15
CA ASN A 91 -8.82 -0.49 11.02
C ASN A 91 -9.00 0.28 9.70
N SER A 92 -8.82 -0.38 8.56
CA SER A 92 -8.97 0.28 7.26
C SER A 92 -10.34 0.94 7.03
N GLU A 93 -11.42 0.41 7.61
CA GLU A 93 -12.74 1.05 7.52
C GLU A 93 -12.76 2.39 8.28
N LEU A 94 -12.27 2.38 9.52
CA LEU A 94 -12.21 3.57 10.36
C LEU A 94 -11.27 4.62 9.78
N PHE A 95 -10.11 4.21 9.27
CA PHE A 95 -9.19 5.08 8.55
C PHE A 95 -9.88 5.76 7.35
N LEU A 96 -10.61 4.99 6.53
CA LEU A 96 -11.31 5.54 5.37
C LEU A 96 -12.41 6.53 5.76
N ARG A 97 -13.14 6.25 6.84
CA ARG A 97 -14.28 7.06 7.29
C ARG A 97 -13.90 8.29 8.11
N ASN A 98 -12.80 8.23 8.86
CA ASN A 98 -12.41 9.29 9.78
C ASN A 98 -11.30 10.13 9.17
N ASP A 99 -10.15 9.52 8.88
CA ASP A 99 -8.94 10.25 8.49
C ASP A 99 -8.99 10.63 7.01
N PHE A 100 -9.24 9.64 6.15
CA PHE A 100 -9.28 9.85 4.71
C PHE A 100 -10.44 10.75 4.29
N GLN A 101 -11.65 10.53 4.83
CA GLN A 101 -12.79 11.37 4.48
C GLN A 101 -12.58 12.85 4.90
N THR A 102 -11.84 13.08 5.99
CA THR A 102 -11.54 14.43 6.48
C THR A 102 -10.51 15.16 5.63
N ASP A 103 -9.42 14.47 5.23
CA ASP A 103 -8.38 15.06 4.39
C ASP A 103 -7.83 14.08 3.33
N PRO A 104 -8.58 13.83 2.23
CA PRO A 104 -8.17 12.85 1.23
C PRO A 104 -6.80 13.17 0.61
N LYS A 105 -6.52 14.46 0.37
CA LYS A 105 -5.29 14.91 -0.27
C LYS A 105 -4.09 14.74 0.67
N GLY A 106 -4.24 15.10 1.94
CA GLY A 106 -3.21 14.91 2.94
C GLY A 106 -2.86 13.43 3.12
N GLN A 107 -3.88 12.56 3.21
CA GLN A 107 -3.66 11.12 3.33
C GLN A 107 -2.92 10.52 2.11
N ILE A 108 -3.32 10.89 0.88
CA ILE A 108 -2.62 10.45 -0.34
C ILE A 108 -1.17 10.92 -0.35
N ALA A 109 -0.91 12.18 0.02
CA ALA A 109 0.44 12.73 0.08
C ALA A 109 1.30 12.07 1.17
N ALA A 110 0.71 11.71 2.31
CA ALA A 110 1.39 11.03 3.39
C ALA A 110 1.82 9.61 2.99
N ILE A 111 0.95 8.85 2.31
CA ILE A 111 1.33 7.53 1.78
C ILE A 111 2.42 7.67 0.70
N ASP A 112 2.36 8.70 -0.15
CA ASP A 112 3.43 8.99 -1.13
C ASP A 112 4.79 9.22 -0.45
N GLU A 113 4.80 9.97 0.66
CA GLU A 113 6.00 10.19 1.46
C GLU A 113 6.47 8.91 2.15
N LEU A 114 5.56 8.06 2.64
CA LEU A 114 5.91 6.74 3.16
C LEU A 114 6.56 5.87 2.09
N ALA A 115 6.05 5.90 0.85
CA ALA A 115 6.60 5.12 -0.26
C ALA A 115 8.06 5.48 -0.57
N ARG A 116 8.49 6.74 -0.36
CA ARG A 116 9.89 7.16 -0.55
C ARG A 116 10.85 6.59 0.50
N ARG A 117 10.35 6.01 1.59
CA ARG A 117 11.13 5.55 2.75
C ARG A 117 11.28 4.03 2.84
N GLY A 118 10.78 3.25 1.87
CA GLY A 118 10.80 1.79 1.94
C GLY A 118 10.02 1.12 0.81
N GLU A 119 9.38 -0.03 1.11
CA GLU A 119 8.56 -0.86 0.18
C GLU A 119 7.70 -0.03 -0.76
N THR A 120 8.25 0.24 -1.94
CA THR A 120 7.76 1.34 -2.77
C THR A 120 6.46 0.96 -3.46
N ASP A 121 6.37 -0.25 -4.03
CA ASP A 121 5.19 -0.63 -4.82
C ASP A 121 3.94 -0.92 -3.96
N ILE A 122 4.06 -1.52 -2.76
CA ILE A 122 2.92 -1.73 -1.84
C ILE A 122 2.31 -0.39 -1.43
N ARG A 123 3.15 0.55 -1.00
CA ARG A 123 2.69 1.88 -0.57
C ARG A 123 2.15 2.71 -1.73
N LEU A 124 2.77 2.62 -2.92
CA LEU A 124 2.22 3.26 -4.12
C LEU A 124 0.89 2.63 -4.56
N ALA A 125 0.70 1.32 -4.44
CA ALA A 125 -0.61 0.69 -4.68
C ALA A 125 -1.67 1.24 -3.72
N ALA A 126 -1.38 1.31 -2.42
CA ALA A 126 -2.28 1.91 -1.43
C ALA A 126 -2.62 3.37 -1.75
N ARG A 127 -1.62 4.16 -2.15
CA ARG A 127 -1.79 5.56 -2.58
C ARG A 127 -2.74 5.67 -3.78
N GLU A 128 -2.54 4.87 -4.82
CA GLU A 128 -3.39 4.90 -6.02
C GLU A 128 -4.79 4.37 -5.73
N ALA A 129 -4.94 3.40 -4.81
CA ALA A 129 -6.25 2.93 -4.34
C ALA A 129 -7.05 4.06 -3.66
N LEU A 130 -6.41 4.83 -2.78
CA LEU A 130 -7.04 6.03 -2.19
C LEU A 130 -7.35 7.10 -3.25
N ALA A 131 -6.44 7.35 -4.18
CA ALA A 131 -6.66 8.31 -5.25
C ALA A 131 -7.89 7.94 -6.11
N CYS A 132 -8.15 6.64 -6.33
CA CYS A 132 -9.35 6.19 -7.05
C CYS A 132 -10.63 6.73 -6.42
N LEU A 133 -10.72 6.77 -5.09
CA LEU A 133 -11.89 7.29 -4.36
C LEU A 133 -12.12 8.78 -4.58
N THR A 134 -11.07 9.55 -4.91
CA THR A 134 -11.17 11.00 -5.17
C THR A 134 -11.59 11.33 -6.60
N THR A 135 -11.62 10.34 -7.49
CA THR A 135 -11.87 10.50 -8.94
C THR A 135 -13.22 9.93 -9.39
N ILE A 136 -14.07 9.51 -8.45
CA ILE A 136 -15.38 8.94 -8.75
C ILE A 136 -16.28 10.03 -9.39
N PRO A 137 -16.79 9.81 -10.62
CA PRO A 137 -17.66 10.79 -11.26
C PRO A 137 -18.95 11.02 -10.47
N SER A 138 -19.22 12.27 -10.12
CA SER A 138 -20.46 12.64 -9.43
C SER A 138 -21.61 12.85 -10.44
N PRO A 139 -22.76 12.17 -10.28
CA PRO A 139 -23.90 12.33 -11.19
C PRO A 139 -24.54 13.73 -11.12
N LYS A 140 -24.15 14.55 -10.13
CA LYS A 140 -24.63 15.92 -9.95
C LYS A 140 -23.82 16.95 -10.77
N THR A 141 -22.74 16.51 -11.44
CA THR A 141 -21.85 17.38 -12.21
C THR A 141 -22.19 17.32 -13.71
N SER A 142 -21.71 18.30 -14.47
CA SER A 142 -21.92 18.35 -15.92
C SER A 142 -21.31 17.15 -16.64
N ASP A 143 -21.81 16.82 -17.83
CA ASP A 143 -21.28 15.72 -18.65
C ASP A 143 -19.78 15.87 -18.95
N ALA A 144 -19.31 17.11 -19.14
CA ALA A 144 -17.90 17.42 -19.35
C ALA A 144 -17.07 17.07 -18.11
N GLN A 145 -17.52 17.47 -16.92
CA GLN A 145 -16.86 17.15 -15.65
C GLN A 145 -16.89 15.64 -15.36
N GLN A 146 -18.00 14.97 -15.63
CA GLN A 146 -18.07 13.51 -15.47
C GLN A 146 -17.13 12.79 -16.44
N LYS A 147 -16.97 13.30 -17.67
CA LYS A 147 -16.01 12.74 -18.64
C LYS A 147 -14.57 12.92 -18.16
N GLU A 148 -14.23 14.09 -17.65
CA GLU A 148 -12.92 14.37 -17.06
C GLU A 148 -12.62 13.45 -15.87
N ALA A 149 -13.54 13.37 -14.91
CA ALA A 149 -13.42 12.47 -13.76
C ALA A 149 -13.24 11.00 -14.19
N ARG A 150 -13.97 10.53 -15.22
CA ARG A 150 -13.77 9.18 -15.77
C ARG A 150 -12.37 8.99 -16.35
N MET A 151 -11.81 10.00 -17.02
CA MET A 151 -10.45 9.93 -17.56
C MET A 151 -9.41 9.84 -16.45
N GLU A 152 -9.57 10.63 -15.39
CA GLU A 152 -8.71 10.60 -14.21
C GLU A 152 -8.80 9.26 -13.46
N LEU A 153 -10.02 8.73 -13.28
CA LEU A 153 -10.24 7.43 -12.67
C LEU A 153 -9.59 6.32 -13.50
N VAL A 154 -9.72 6.34 -14.84
CA VAL A 154 -9.03 5.39 -15.71
C VAL A 154 -7.52 5.47 -15.56
N ALA A 155 -6.95 6.67 -15.53
CA ALA A 155 -5.50 6.85 -15.36
C ALA A 155 -5.02 6.30 -14.01
N THR A 156 -5.79 6.52 -12.95
CA THR A 156 -5.48 6.07 -11.59
C THR A 156 -5.61 4.55 -11.46
N LEU A 157 -6.68 3.95 -12.00
CA LEU A 157 -6.84 2.49 -12.06
C LEU A 157 -5.71 1.81 -12.85
N LEU A 158 -5.21 2.43 -13.92
CA LEU A 158 -4.06 1.90 -14.67
C LEU A 158 -2.77 1.92 -13.84
N ARG A 159 -2.52 2.99 -13.08
CA ARG A 159 -1.37 3.05 -12.17
C ARG A 159 -1.49 2.02 -11.05
N LEU A 160 -2.65 1.92 -10.42
CA LEU A 160 -2.94 0.89 -9.43
C LEU A 160 -2.66 -0.51 -9.98
N LYS A 161 -3.24 -0.84 -11.15
CA LYS A 161 -2.99 -2.12 -11.83
C LYS A 161 -1.49 -2.37 -12.05
N SER A 162 -0.74 -1.35 -12.45
CA SER A 162 0.72 -1.48 -12.66
C SER A 162 1.44 -1.84 -11.35
N HIS A 163 1.10 -1.22 -10.23
CA HIS A 163 1.72 -1.54 -8.95
C HIS A 163 1.36 -2.94 -8.47
N LEU A 164 0.07 -3.33 -8.56
CA LEU A 164 -0.37 -4.67 -8.19
C LEU A 164 0.35 -5.78 -9.00
N ASN A 165 0.54 -5.58 -10.30
CA ASN A 165 1.30 -6.53 -11.12
C ASN A 165 2.79 -6.60 -10.72
N ARG A 166 3.40 -5.48 -10.32
CA ARG A 166 4.79 -5.49 -9.82
C ARG A 166 4.90 -6.21 -8.49
N ILE A 167 3.97 -5.97 -7.57
CA ILE A 167 3.90 -6.67 -6.29
C ILE A 167 3.76 -8.18 -6.54
N ALA A 168 2.81 -8.58 -7.38
CA ALA A 168 2.62 -9.99 -7.73
C ALA A 168 3.88 -10.61 -8.37
N GLY A 169 4.56 -9.87 -9.25
CA GLY A 169 5.82 -10.33 -9.88
C GLY A 169 6.97 -10.47 -8.89
N ALA A 170 7.08 -9.58 -7.90
CA ALA A 170 8.11 -9.63 -6.86
C ALA A 170 7.93 -10.81 -5.90
N HIS A 171 6.71 -11.34 -5.78
CA HIS A 171 6.37 -12.46 -4.90
C HIS A 171 6.29 -13.80 -5.63
N LEU A 172 6.84 -13.90 -6.84
CA LEU A 172 6.95 -15.19 -7.52
C LEU A 172 7.76 -16.19 -6.67
N PRO A 173 7.28 -17.42 -6.50
CA PRO A 173 8.06 -18.44 -5.83
C PRO A 173 9.38 -18.66 -6.59
N PRO A 174 10.49 -18.93 -5.88
CA PRO A 174 11.74 -19.26 -6.55
C PRO A 174 11.50 -20.44 -7.49
N ALA A 175 12.04 -20.35 -8.71
CA ALA A 175 11.94 -21.44 -9.68
C ALA A 175 12.46 -22.71 -9.00
N ALA A 176 11.61 -23.74 -8.89
CA ALA A 176 12.05 -25.03 -8.41
C ALA A 176 13.22 -25.47 -9.29
N GLU A 177 14.39 -25.72 -8.68
CA GLU A 177 15.50 -26.38 -9.39
C GLU A 177 14.93 -27.65 -10.02
N LEU A 178 14.95 -27.70 -11.35
CA LEU A 178 14.51 -28.89 -12.09
C LEU A 178 15.33 -30.07 -11.57
N PRO A 179 14.70 -31.13 -11.02
CA PRO A 179 15.45 -32.30 -10.60
C PRO A 179 16.06 -32.97 -11.83
N GLY A 180 17.39 -32.94 -11.91
CA GLY A 180 18.18 -33.83 -12.76
C GLY A 180 18.40 -33.36 -14.20
N ARG A 181 19.46 -32.57 -14.41
CA ARG A 181 20.38 -32.85 -15.50
C ARG A 181 21.60 -33.53 -14.89
N THR A 182 21.51 -34.84 -14.72
CA THR A 182 22.69 -35.69 -14.61
C THR A 182 23.20 -35.88 -16.03
N ASP A 183 24.29 -35.21 -16.36
CA ASP A 183 25.12 -35.61 -17.50
C ASP A 183 25.81 -36.96 -17.21
#